data_AF-A0A7W1P5T9-F1
#
_entry.id   AF-A0A7W1P5T9-F1
#
_cell.length_a   1.000
_cell.length_b   1.000
_cell.length_c   1.000
_cell.angle_alpha   90.00
_cell.angle_beta   90.00
_cell.angle_gamma   90.00
#
_symmetry.space_group_name_H-M   'P 1'
#
loop_
_entity.id
_entity.type
_entity.pdbx_description
1 polymer ?
#
loop_
_entity_poly.entity_id
_entity_poly.type
_entity_poly.pdbx_seq_one_letter_code
_entity_poly.pdbx_strand_id
1 'polypeptide(L)'
;SKEGKATPGAYALWPARGETRTNTPTAPRLAPGTRFRLVLLARADLEADVRNAVRAWLLFGGYGGRTRRGLGSFKVLDDAGAWLTSHATRDAITALFGGDIFASPQTPLRDVPGLGGAALQVGKADRYPEKAWTTALDWLREFRQGTGGQPGDRAREPGSGKPQPQRPSISNWPEADKIRHLRGKIQGHQPRHNATPVWPRAGFGLPIIGQFQKKARNGGWCDEPDSFELRWRSGQGEHDRLASPLIVKALPLADGTFVPCALWLARAHPPGDVVLRGVNSSAAPFDRLVAAGDTPRFTALVNKSSLRDAFLDWLHVRYQTTVVAP
;
A
#
# COMPACT_ATOMS: atom_id res chain seq x y z
N SER A 1 -13.75 -2.55 24.78
CA SER A 1 -14.34 -3.33 23.67
C SER A 1 -13.61 -4.65 23.63
N LYS A 2 -14.36 -5.74 23.81
CA LYS A 2 -13.91 -7.13 23.85
C LYS A 2 -13.14 -7.46 22.56
N GLU A 3 -12.21 -8.40 22.65
CA GLU A 3 -11.41 -8.94 21.52
C GLU A 3 -12.33 -9.43 20.39
N GLY A 4 -12.81 -8.52 19.55
CA GLY A 4 -13.46 -8.85 18.30
C GLY A 4 -12.36 -9.25 17.33
N LYS A 5 -12.45 -10.47 16.77
CA LYS A 5 -11.74 -10.81 15.53
C LYS A 5 -11.82 -9.59 14.61
N ALA A 6 -10.66 -9.04 14.24
CA ALA A 6 -10.62 -7.88 13.37
C ALA A 6 -11.48 -8.18 12.14
N THR A 7 -12.47 -7.33 11.85
CA THR A 7 -13.37 -7.54 10.72
C THR A 7 -12.52 -7.75 9.45
N PRO A 8 -12.70 -8.85 8.70
CA PRO A 8 -11.99 -9.08 7.45
C PRO A 8 -12.05 -7.82 6.57
N GLY A 9 -10.90 -7.40 6.06
CA GLY A 9 -10.82 -6.21 5.21
C GLY A 9 -11.02 -4.86 5.93
N ALA A 10 -11.13 -4.79 7.27
CA ALA A 10 -11.32 -3.54 8.01
C ALA A 10 -10.31 -2.45 7.63
N TYR A 11 -9.07 -2.84 7.37
CA TYR A 11 -8.01 -1.92 6.95
C TYR A 11 -8.28 -1.27 5.58
N ALA A 12 -8.89 -2.01 4.65
CA ALA A 12 -9.36 -1.46 3.38
C ALA A 12 -10.66 -0.66 3.57
N LEU A 13 -11.55 -1.09 4.46
CA LEU A 13 -12.87 -0.51 4.64
C LEU A 13 -12.94 0.69 5.60
N TRP A 14 -11.81 1.09 6.21
CA TRP A 14 -11.77 2.16 7.20
C TRP A 14 -12.48 3.46 6.78
N PRO A 15 -12.33 3.99 5.55
CA PRO A 15 -13.03 5.22 5.17
C PRO A 15 -14.54 5.05 4.96
N ALA A 16 -15.01 3.80 4.83
CA ALA A 16 -16.40 3.44 4.57
C ALA A 16 -17.12 2.96 5.85
N ARG A 17 -16.50 3.08 7.02
CA ARG A 17 -17.11 2.74 8.31
C ARG A 17 -18.04 3.86 8.76
N GLY A 18 -19.11 3.51 9.47
CA GLY A 18 -19.90 4.50 10.20
C GLY A 18 -19.09 5.16 11.32
N GLU A 19 -19.46 6.39 11.69
CA GLU A 19 -18.83 7.15 12.76
C GLU A 19 -19.89 7.61 13.76
N THR A 20 -19.85 7.07 14.98
CA THR A 20 -20.87 7.32 16.01
C THR A 20 -20.85 8.78 16.46
N ARG A 21 -19.65 9.40 16.55
CA ARG A 21 -19.52 10.79 17.03
C ARG A 21 -20.25 11.80 16.15
N THR A 22 -20.31 11.54 14.85
CA THR A 22 -20.97 12.40 13.86
C THR A 22 -22.28 11.81 13.34
N ASN A 23 -22.77 10.73 13.97
CA ASN A 23 -23.92 9.94 13.53
C ASN A 23 -23.89 9.60 12.03
N THR A 24 -22.69 9.34 11.49
CA THR A 24 -22.51 9.06 10.06
C THR A 24 -22.72 7.58 9.83
N PRO A 25 -23.66 7.15 8.97
CA PRO A 25 -23.87 5.75 8.69
C PRO A 25 -22.70 5.14 7.92
N THR A 26 -22.62 3.81 7.95
CA THR A 26 -21.71 3.07 7.08
C THR A 26 -22.02 3.38 5.62
N ALA A 27 -20.98 3.71 4.83
CA ALA A 27 -21.17 3.97 3.41
C ALA A 27 -21.72 2.71 2.71
N PRO A 28 -22.67 2.86 1.76
CA PRO A 28 -23.27 1.73 1.05
C PRO A 28 -22.21 1.00 0.21
N ARG A 29 -22.38 -0.31 0.07
CA ARG A 29 -21.43 -1.21 -0.60
C ARG A 29 -22.18 -2.25 -1.41
N LEU A 30 -21.66 -2.56 -2.59
CA LEU A 30 -22.13 -3.71 -3.35
C LEU A 30 -21.69 -5.00 -2.65
N ALA A 31 -22.60 -5.96 -2.54
CA ALA A 31 -22.30 -7.27 -1.98
C ALA A 31 -21.40 -8.07 -2.95
N PRO A 32 -20.48 -8.89 -2.41
CA PRO A 32 -19.77 -9.88 -3.21
C PRO A 32 -20.77 -10.74 -4.01
N GLY A 33 -20.40 -11.09 -5.25
CA GLY A 33 -21.25 -11.90 -6.13
C GLY A 33 -22.18 -11.09 -7.05
N THR A 34 -22.15 -9.76 -7.00
CA THR A 34 -22.75 -8.91 -8.04
C THR A 34 -22.15 -9.25 -9.41
N ARG A 35 -22.99 -9.47 -10.43
CA ARG A 35 -22.58 -9.93 -11.77
C ARG A 35 -23.02 -8.92 -12.83
N PHE A 36 -22.25 -8.85 -13.91
CA PHE A 36 -22.61 -8.10 -15.11
C PHE A 36 -21.98 -8.79 -16.32
N ARG A 37 -22.53 -8.52 -17.50
CA ARG A 37 -21.92 -8.88 -18.78
C ARG A 37 -21.28 -7.63 -19.38
N LEU A 38 -20.01 -7.70 -19.74
CA LEU A 38 -19.32 -6.64 -20.46
C LEU A 38 -19.31 -6.97 -21.95
N VAL A 39 -19.82 -6.06 -22.77
CA VAL A 39 -19.72 -6.13 -24.23
C VAL A 39 -18.93 -4.90 -24.69
N LEU A 40 -17.86 -5.12 -25.45
CA LEU A 40 -17.02 -4.06 -26.00
C LEU A 40 -17.04 -4.14 -27.52
N LEU A 41 -17.15 -2.98 -28.16
CA LEU A 41 -16.97 -2.83 -29.60
C LEU A 41 -15.64 -2.12 -29.83
N ALA A 42 -14.79 -2.73 -30.64
CA ALA A 42 -13.49 -2.20 -31.02
C ALA A 42 -13.31 -2.34 -32.53
N ARG A 43 -12.49 -1.46 -33.10
CA ARG A 43 -11.99 -1.69 -34.46
C ARG A 43 -11.13 -2.95 -34.47
N ALA A 44 -11.16 -3.69 -35.57
CA ALA A 44 -10.43 -4.96 -35.70
C ALA A 44 -8.93 -4.81 -35.42
N ASP A 45 -8.32 -3.68 -35.82
CA ASP A 45 -6.90 -3.39 -35.59
C ASP A 45 -6.55 -3.10 -34.13
N LEU A 46 -7.53 -2.78 -33.27
CA LEU A 46 -7.35 -2.50 -31.84
C LEU A 46 -7.84 -3.66 -30.95
N GLU A 47 -8.37 -4.73 -31.52
CA GLU A 47 -9.00 -5.79 -30.73
C GLU A 47 -8.03 -6.43 -29.74
N ALA A 48 -6.78 -6.69 -30.16
CA ALA A 48 -5.75 -7.27 -29.31
C ALA A 48 -5.41 -6.36 -28.11
N ASP A 49 -5.29 -5.05 -28.35
CA ASP A 49 -4.99 -4.07 -27.31
C ASP A 49 -6.14 -3.94 -26.31
N VAL A 50 -7.38 -3.87 -26.80
CA VAL A 50 -8.58 -3.83 -25.95
C VAL A 50 -8.69 -5.11 -25.12
N ARG A 51 -8.46 -6.28 -25.72
CA ARG A 51 -8.47 -7.56 -25.03
C ARG A 51 -7.41 -7.62 -23.92
N ASN A 52 -6.20 -7.16 -24.19
CA ASN A 52 -5.12 -7.12 -23.21
C ASN A 52 -5.38 -6.08 -22.10
N ALA A 53 -5.98 -4.93 -22.43
CA ALA A 53 -6.41 -3.96 -21.43
C ALA A 53 -7.46 -4.56 -20.46
N VAL A 54 -8.43 -5.34 -21.00
CA VAL A 54 -9.41 -6.05 -20.18
C VAL A 54 -8.75 -7.12 -19.32
N ARG A 55 -7.83 -7.93 -19.87
CA ARG A 55 -7.06 -8.93 -19.10
C ARG A 55 -6.31 -8.28 -17.94
N ALA A 56 -5.62 -7.16 -18.18
CA ALA A 56 -4.91 -6.41 -17.14
C ALA A 56 -5.87 -5.86 -16.07
N TRP A 57 -7.05 -5.35 -16.48
CA TRP A 57 -8.07 -4.88 -15.55
C TRP A 57 -8.65 -6.00 -14.69
N LEU A 58 -8.90 -7.19 -15.26
CA LEU A 58 -9.37 -8.37 -14.53
C LEU A 58 -8.32 -8.84 -13.50
N LEU A 59 -7.07 -8.97 -13.93
CA LEU A 59 -5.97 -9.47 -13.10
C LEU A 59 -5.57 -8.46 -12.00
N PHE A 60 -5.40 -7.19 -12.35
CA PHE A 60 -4.75 -6.20 -11.48
C PHE A 60 -5.66 -5.03 -11.08
N GLY A 61 -6.76 -4.81 -11.79
CA GLY A 61 -7.70 -3.74 -11.53
C GLY A 61 -8.84 -4.11 -10.57
N GLY A 62 -9.91 -3.33 -10.65
CA GLY A 62 -11.14 -3.51 -9.89
C GLY A 62 -12.17 -2.43 -10.24
N TYR A 63 -13.37 -2.56 -9.69
CA TYR A 63 -14.45 -1.58 -9.84
C TYR A 63 -14.70 -0.81 -8.53
N GLY A 64 -14.92 0.50 -8.64
CA GLY A 64 -15.27 1.36 -7.50
C GLY A 64 -14.07 1.87 -6.68
N GLY A 65 -14.28 2.05 -5.37
CA GLY A 65 -13.31 2.69 -4.47
C GLY A 65 -12.24 1.73 -3.93
N ARG A 66 -11.00 2.22 -3.80
CA ARG A 66 -9.86 1.53 -3.18
C ARG A 66 -9.49 0.19 -3.85
N THR A 67 -9.56 0.13 -5.17
CA THR A 67 -9.16 -1.01 -6.00
C THR A 67 -7.71 -1.44 -5.80
N ARG A 68 -6.81 -0.48 -5.53
CA ARG A 68 -5.40 -0.77 -5.16
C ARG A 68 -5.24 -1.51 -3.83
N ARG A 69 -6.31 -1.63 -3.04
CA ARG A 69 -6.38 -2.45 -1.82
C ARG A 69 -7.30 -3.65 -2.00
N GLY A 70 -7.58 -4.05 -3.24
CA GLY A 70 -8.27 -5.28 -3.62
C GLY A 70 -9.79 -5.23 -3.59
N LEU A 71 -10.40 -4.10 -3.24
CA LEU A 71 -11.86 -3.95 -3.35
C LEU A 71 -12.30 -3.90 -4.81
N GLY A 72 -13.49 -4.45 -5.08
CA GLY A 72 -14.04 -4.50 -6.42
C GLY A 72 -13.31 -5.44 -7.38
N SER A 73 -12.57 -6.42 -6.87
CA SER A 73 -11.90 -7.44 -7.68
C SER A 73 -12.91 -8.31 -8.42
N PHE A 74 -12.50 -8.82 -9.59
CA PHE A 74 -13.35 -9.63 -10.47
C PHE A 74 -13.10 -11.12 -10.32
N LYS A 75 -14.13 -11.89 -10.68
CA LYS A 75 -14.04 -13.31 -11.04
C LYS A 75 -14.66 -13.44 -12.43
N VAL A 76 -14.00 -14.16 -13.33
CA VAL A 76 -14.55 -14.49 -14.65
C VAL A 76 -15.43 -15.74 -14.50
N LEU A 77 -16.64 -15.70 -15.06
CA LEU A 77 -17.61 -16.79 -14.97
C LEU A 77 -17.64 -17.66 -16.23
N ASP A 78 -17.49 -17.04 -17.39
CA ASP A 78 -17.53 -17.71 -18.70
C ASP A 78 -16.16 -17.59 -19.38
N ASP A 79 -15.68 -18.70 -19.95
CA ASP A 79 -14.42 -18.79 -20.70
C ASP A 79 -13.21 -18.19 -19.97
N ALA A 80 -13.00 -18.60 -18.70
CA ALA A 80 -11.94 -18.06 -17.87
C ALA A 80 -10.53 -18.20 -18.50
N GLY A 81 -10.30 -19.26 -19.29
CA GLY A 81 -9.04 -19.50 -19.98
C GLY A 81 -8.69 -18.45 -21.04
N ALA A 82 -9.67 -17.79 -21.65
CA ALA A 82 -9.42 -16.70 -22.59
C ALA A 82 -8.98 -15.39 -21.90
N TRP A 83 -9.33 -15.21 -20.63
CA TRP A 83 -9.19 -13.93 -19.91
C TRP A 83 -8.19 -13.95 -18.76
N LEU A 84 -7.91 -15.12 -18.19
CA LEU A 84 -7.07 -15.28 -17.00
C LEU A 84 -5.91 -16.21 -17.28
N THR A 85 -4.84 -16.03 -16.51
CA THR A 85 -3.70 -16.94 -16.54
C THR A 85 -4.03 -18.23 -15.78
N SER A 86 -3.49 -19.36 -16.24
CA SER A 86 -3.63 -20.65 -15.56
C SER A 86 -2.82 -20.72 -14.27
N HIS A 87 -1.66 -20.06 -14.25
CA HIS A 87 -0.74 -20.05 -13.11
C HIS A 87 -0.24 -18.62 -12.86
N ALA A 88 0.11 -18.34 -11.61
CA ALA A 88 0.73 -17.07 -11.22
C ALA A 88 2.25 -17.08 -11.48
N THR A 89 2.66 -17.36 -12.72
CA THR A 89 4.06 -17.35 -13.16
C THR A 89 4.26 -16.34 -14.29
N ARG A 90 5.51 -15.87 -14.49
CA ARG A 90 5.82 -14.90 -15.55
C ARG A 90 5.46 -15.46 -16.91
N ASP A 91 5.84 -16.71 -17.18
CA ASP A 91 5.62 -17.37 -18.46
C ASP A 91 4.13 -17.54 -18.78
N ALA A 92 3.31 -17.92 -17.80
CA ALA A 92 1.87 -18.08 -18.02
C ALA A 92 1.19 -16.72 -18.27
N ILE A 93 1.65 -15.65 -17.59
CA ILE A 93 1.19 -14.29 -17.86
C ILE A 93 1.67 -13.84 -19.25
N THR A 94 2.94 -14.03 -19.60
CA THR A 94 3.49 -13.72 -20.93
C THR A 94 2.70 -14.42 -22.03
N ALA A 95 2.40 -15.71 -21.87
CA ALA A 95 1.59 -16.48 -22.82
C ALA A 95 0.17 -15.91 -22.96
N LEU A 96 -0.47 -15.52 -21.85
CA LEU A 96 -1.79 -14.89 -21.89
C LEU A 96 -1.78 -13.58 -22.70
N PHE A 97 -0.78 -12.73 -22.51
CA PHE A 97 -0.72 -11.41 -23.14
C PHE A 97 -0.09 -11.43 -24.55
N GLY A 98 0.55 -12.53 -24.95
CA GLY A 98 1.34 -12.63 -26.19
C GLY A 98 2.69 -11.90 -26.12
N GLY A 99 3.14 -11.55 -24.91
CA GLY A 99 4.35 -10.77 -24.67
C GLY A 99 4.55 -10.49 -23.18
N ASP A 100 5.80 -10.25 -22.79
CA ASP A 100 6.15 -10.00 -21.38
C ASP A 100 5.79 -8.56 -20.97
N ILE A 101 4.60 -8.40 -20.38
CA ILE A 101 4.10 -7.11 -19.90
C ILE A 101 4.91 -6.52 -18.74
N PHE A 102 5.82 -7.28 -18.12
CA PHE A 102 6.70 -6.83 -17.05
C PHE A 102 8.10 -6.47 -17.53
N ALA A 103 8.41 -6.69 -18.81
CA ALA A 103 9.69 -6.31 -19.39
C ALA A 103 9.99 -4.82 -19.14
N SER A 104 11.25 -4.52 -18.82
CA SER A 104 11.68 -3.13 -18.61
C SER A 104 11.40 -2.30 -19.87
N PRO A 105 10.78 -1.12 -19.73
CA PRO A 105 10.49 -0.29 -20.89
C PRO A 105 11.78 0.24 -21.49
N GLN A 106 11.81 0.36 -22.82
CA GLN A 106 12.93 0.98 -23.54
C GLN A 106 12.99 2.49 -23.33
N THR A 107 11.85 3.10 -22.97
CA THR A 107 11.75 4.53 -22.64
C THR A 107 11.85 4.74 -21.13
N PRO A 108 12.41 5.89 -20.68
CA PRO A 108 12.39 6.26 -19.27
C PRO A 108 11.00 6.19 -18.65
N LEU A 109 10.93 5.76 -17.40
CA LEU A 109 9.68 5.71 -16.65
C LEU A 109 9.09 7.11 -16.51
N ARG A 110 7.76 7.20 -16.64
CA ARG A 110 6.99 8.40 -16.36
C ARG A 110 6.38 8.32 -14.95
N ASP A 111 5.79 9.41 -14.49
CA ASP A 111 5.07 9.47 -13.22
C ASP A 111 3.73 8.71 -13.22
N VAL A 112 3.23 8.37 -14.41
CA VAL A 112 2.09 7.46 -14.62
C VAL A 112 2.53 6.01 -14.39
N PRO A 113 1.94 5.29 -13.40
CA PRO A 113 2.30 3.91 -13.13
C PRO A 113 1.94 2.96 -14.27
N GLY A 114 2.88 2.10 -14.68
CA GLY A 114 2.72 1.10 -15.72
C GLY A 114 3.15 -0.32 -15.32
N LEU A 115 2.84 -1.29 -16.18
CA LEU A 115 3.21 -2.70 -15.99
C LEU A 115 4.65 -3.00 -16.43
N GLY A 116 5.16 -2.32 -17.46
CA GLY A 116 6.54 -2.50 -17.90
C GLY A 116 7.53 -2.12 -16.79
N GLY A 117 8.37 -3.06 -16.36
CA GLY A 117 9.27 -2.91 -15.22
C GLY A 117 8.62 -3.06 -13.84
N ALA A 118 7.34 -3.43 -13.76
CA ALA A 118 6.65 -3.67 -12.49
C ALA A 118 7.13 -4.97 -11.83
N ALA A 119 7.09 -4.99 -10.50
CA ALA A 119 7.38 -6.19 -9.70
C ALA A 119 6.07 -6.86 -9.28
N LEU A 120 6.04 -8.19 -9.33
CA LEU A 120 4.91 -8.98 -8.89
C LEU A 120 5.41 -10.11 -7.97
N GLN A 121 4.93 -10.10 -6.74
CA GLN A 121 5.09 -11.22 -5.81
C GLN A 121 3.73 -11.79 -5.43
N VAL A 122 3.66 -13.12 -5.32
CA VAL A 122 2.44 -13.84 -4.98
C VAL A 122 2.67 -14.81 -3.83
N GLY A 123 1.63 -15.09 -3.07
CA GLY A 123 1.64 -16.12 -2.03
C GLY A 123 0.96 -17.40 -2.50
N LYS A 124 0.61 -18.27 -1.54
CA LYS A 124 -0.04 -19.55 -1.82
C LYS A 124 -1.47 -19.37 -2.34
N ALA A 125 -1.81 -20.13 -3.39
CA ALA A 125 -3.15 -20.19 -3.94
C ALA A 125 -4.18 -20.70 -2.91
N ASP A 126 -5.40 -20.17 -2.99
CA ASP A 126 -6.54 -20.53 -2.15
C ASP A 126 -7.83 -20.53 -2.99
N ARG A 127 -8.82 -21.35 -2.60
CA ARG A 127 -10.13 -21.39 -3.26
C ARG A 127 -11.06 -20.27 -2.78
N TYR A 128 -10.75 -19.66 -1.64
CA TYR A 128 -11.54 -18.59 -1.03
C TYR A 128 -10.95 -17.21 -1.37
N PRO A 129 -11.61 -16.41 -2.24
CA PRO A 129 -11.06 -15.13 -2.69
C PRO A 129 -10.85 -14.14 -1.54
N GLU A 130 -11.73 -14.15 -0.53
CA GLU A 130 -11.60 -13.27 0.64
C GLU A 130 -10.33 -13.58 1.46
N LYS A 131 -9.94 -14.84 1.56
CA LYS A 131 -8.73 -15.24 2.29
C LYS A 131 -7.47 -14.83 1.54
N ALA A 132 -7.42 -15.04 0.22
CA ALA A 132 -6.34 -14.52 -0.63
C ALA A 132 -6.26 -12.99 -0.54
N TRP A 133 -7.39 -12.30 -0.63
CA TRP A 133 -7.41 -10.83 -0.55
C TRP A 133 -6.94 -10.31 0.82
N THR A 134 -7.48 -10.86 1.92
CA THR A 134 -7.12 -10.41 3.27
C THR A 134 -5.66 -10.73 3.61
N THR A 135 -5.11 -11.84 3.10
CA THR A 135 -3.67 -12.14 3.19
C THR A 135 -2.83 -11.04 2.51
N ALA A 136 -3.15 -10.69 1.26
CA ALA A 136 -2.43 -9.63 0.55
C ALA A 136 -2.57 -8.25 1.21
N LEU A 137 -3.78 -7.94 1.70
CA LEU A 137 -4.05 -6.71 2.43
C LEU A 137 -3.29 -6.64 3.75
N ASP A 138 -3.11 -7.77 4.41
CA ASP A 138 -2.38 -7.89 5.67
C ASP A 138 -0.88 -7.67 5.50
N TRP A 139 -0.29 -8.02 4.35
CA TRP A 139 1.09 -7.64 4.05
C TRP A 139 1.29 -6.11 4.10
N LEU A 140 0.42 -5.35 3.43
CA LEU A 140 0.48 -3.89 3.47
C LEU A 140 0.17 -3.34 4.88
N ARG A 141 -0.78 -3.96 5.59
CA ARG A 141 -1.13 -3.58 6.97
C ARG A 141 0.07 -3.78 7.89
N GLU A 142 0.70 -4.93 7.84
CA GLU A 142 1.78 -5.32 8.72
C GLU A 142 3.05 -4.50 8.44
N PHE A 143 3.41 -4.29 7.18
CA PHE A 143 4.52 -3.41 6.84
C PHE A 143 4.32 -1.98 7.35
N ARG A 144 3.09 -1.45 7.31
CA ARG A 144 2.82 -0.07 7.72
C ARG A 144 2.65 0.12 9.22
N GLN A 145 2.05 -0.85 9.91
CA GLN A 145 1.61 -0.70 11.30
C GLN A 145 1.72 -1.96 12.17
N GLY A 146 2.36 -3.02 11.67
CA GLY A 146 2.56 -4.28 12.38
C GLY A 146 3.45 -4.13 13.62
N THR A 147 3.16 -4.95 14.62
CA THR A 147 3.88 -5.01 15.90
C THR A 147 4.58 -6.34 16.15
N GLY A 148 4.42 -7.32 15.24
CA GLY A 148 5.00 -8.64 15.35
C GLY A 148 6.46 -8.67 14.91
N GLY A 149 7.24 -9.60 15.47
CA GLY A 149 8.68 -9.73 15.22
C GLY A 149 9.54 -9.13 16.33
N GLN A 150 10.86 -9.25 16.17
CA GLN A 150 11.84 -8.72 17.10
C GLN A 150 11.93 -7.18 17.01
N PRO A 151 12.53 -6.51 18.01
CA PRO A 151 12.87 -5.10 17.88
C PRO A 151 13.67 -4.84 16.59
N GLY A 152 13.26 -3.84 15.81
CA GLY A 152 13.81 -3.57 14.48
C GLY A 152 12.95 -4.10 13.33
N ASP A 153 12.34 -5.28 13.45
CA ASP A 153 11.57 -5.90 12.36
C ASP A 153 10.13 -5.38 12.25
N ARG A 154 9.67 -4.69 13.28
CA ARG A 154 8.29 -4.21 13.41
C ARG A 154 8.15 -2.75 13.03
N ALA A 155 7.07 -2.44 12.32
CA ALA A 155 6.72 -1.06 11.95
C ALA A 155 6.34 -0.19 13.16
N ARG A 156 5.86 -0.81 14.23
CA ARG A 156 5.53 -0.17 15.51
C ARG A 156 5.95 -1.04 16.68
N GLU A 157 6.35 -0.39 17.76
CA GLU A 157 6.54 -1.07 19.04
C GLU A 157 5.20 -1.63 19.57
N PRO A 158 5.18 -2.83 20.18
CA PRO A 158 3.97 -3.38 20.80
C PRO A 158 3.60 -2.58 22.05
N GLY A 159 2.36 -2.76 22.50
CA GLY A 159 1.89 -2.20 23.75
C GLY A 159 2.26 -3.01 25.00
N SER A 160 2.93 -4.16 24.83
CA SER A 160 3.29 -5.06 25.93
C SER A 160 4.00 -4.32 27.07
N GLY A 161 3.59 -4.58 28.32
CA GLY A 161 4.12 -3.90 29.49
C GLY A 161 3.61 -2.48 29.74
N LYS A 162 2.64 -1.97 28.94
CA LYS A 162 2.00 -0.67 29.13
C LYS A 162 0.52 -0.80 29.50
N PRO A 163 -0.10 0.22 30.11
CA PRO A 163 -1.55 0.30 30.20
C PRO A 163 -2.16 0.12 28.81
N GLN A 164 -3.21 -0.68 28.66
CA GLN A 164 -3.82 -1.06 27.37
C GLN A 164 -2.83 -1.77 26.41
N PRO A 165 -2.36 -2.98 26.76
CA PRO A 165 -1.30 -3.68 26.01
C PRO A 165 -1.69 -4.03 24.57
N GLN A 166 -2.98 -4.10 24.26
CA GLN A 166 -3.51 -4.33 22.91
C GLN A 166 -3.28 -3.15 21.96
N ARG A 167 -2.99 -1.95 22.48
CA ARG A 167 -2.73 -0.77 21.65
C ARG A 167 -1.25 -0.73 21.27
N PRO A 168 -0.91 -0.62 19.97
CA PRO A 168 0.46 -0.39 19.54
C PRO A 168 1.06 0.88 20.16
N SER A 169 2.36 0.86 20.38
CA SER A 169 3.17 1.94 20.93
C SER A 169 3.76 2.80 19.79
N ILE A 170 4.94 3.39 20.01
CA ILE A 170 5.62 4.32 19.10
C ILE A 170 5.88 3.72 17.72
N SER A 171 5.76 4.55 16.69
CA SER A 171 6.08 4.21 15.29
C SER A 171 7.59 4.08 15.12
N ASN A 172 8.05 3.01 14.47
CA ASN A 172 9.45 2.84 14.08
C ASN A 172 9.78 3.47 12.71
N TRP A 173 8.77 3.96 12.00
CA TRP A 173 8.98 4.85 10.87
C TRP A 173 9.41 6.25 11.33
N PRO A 174 10.29 6.94 10.58
CA PRO A 174 10.88 8.20 11.01
C PRO A 174 9.90 9.39 11.01
N GLU A 175 8.82 9.37 10.21
CA GLU A 175 8.00 10.57 9.96
C GLU A 175 7.43 11.18 11.25
N ALA A 176 7.02 10.35 12.20
CA ALA A 176 6.43 10.81 13.46
C ALA A 176 7.42 11.68 14.25
N ASP A 177 8.69 11.27 14.30
CA ASP A 177 9.74 11.99 15.00
C ASP A 177 10.16 13.25 14.24
N LYS A 178 10.20 13.20 12.90
CA LYS A 178 10.48 14.39 12.08
C LYS A 178 9.42 15.47 12.27
N ILE A 179 8.14 15.08 12.30
CA ILE A 179 7.03 16.01 12.55
C ILE A 179 7.13 16.60 13.97
N ARG A 180 7.51 15.82 14.98
CA ARG A 180 7.74 16.34 16.34
C ARG A 180 8.82 17.41 16.37
N HIS A 181 9.96 17.16 15.73
CA HIS A 181 11.04 18.16 15.60
C HIS A 181 10.55 19.42 14.89
N LEU A 182 9.93 19.28 13.73
CA LEU A 182 9.43 20.41 12.93
C LEU A 182 8.33 21.23 13.63
N ARG A 183 7.61 20.63 14.59
CA ARG A 183 6.56 21.30 15.38
C ARG A 183 7.02 21.71 16.79
N GLY A 184 8.26 21.41 17.18
CA GLY A 184 8.75 21.67 18.54
C GLY A 184 8.03 20.86 19.63
N LYS A 185 7.41 19.73 19.28
CA LYS A 185 6.59 18.89 20.18
C LYS A 185 7.33 17.62 20.57
N ILE A 186 8.46 17.78 21.26
CA ILE A 186 9.39 16.68 21.61
C ILE A 186 9.30 16.23 23.07
N GLN A 187 8.57 16.96 23.91
CA GLN A 187 8.48 16.68 25.35
C GLN A 187 7.55 15.50 25.66
N GLY A 188 6.40 15.41 24.99
CA GLY A 188 5.44 14.31 25.21
C GLY A 188 5.99 12.95 24.81
N HIS A 189 6.84 12.91 23.78
CA HIS A 189 7.60 11.72 23.38
C HIS A 189 8.95 12.15 22.81
N GLN A 190 10.03 11.72 23.47
CA GLN A 190 11.39 12.00 23.01
C GLN A 190 11.63 11.34 21.64
N PRO A 191 11.97 12.12 20.59
CA PRO A 191 12.26 11.58 19.27
C PRO A 191 13.44 10.59 19.30
N ARG A 192 13.32 9.51 18.54
CA ARG A 192 14.38 8.50 18.37
C ARG A 192 15.16 8.67 17.05
N HIS A 193 14.66 9.53 16.18
CA HIS A 193 15.29 9.97 14.94
C HIS A 193 15.63 11.47 15.06
N ASN A 194 16.61 11.94 14.29
CA ASN A 194 17.05 13.34 14.22
C ASN A 194 16.00 14.26 13.56
N ALA A 195 16.30 15.54 13.35
CA ALA A 195 15.35 16.50 12.79
C ALA A 195 15.29 16.53 11.25
N THR A 196 16.24 15.91 10.55
CA THR A 196 16.34 15.98 9.08
C THR A 196 15.14 15.30 8.41
N PRO A 197 14.38 16.01 7.55
CA PRO A 197 13.18 15.48 6.92
C PRO A 197 13.44 14.28 6.01
N VAL A 198 12.63 13.25 6.18
CA VAL A 198 12.45 12.09 5.29
C VAL A 198 11.02 11.59 5.43
N TRP A 199 10.42 11.14 4.31
CA TRP A 199 9.00 10.76 4.27
C TRP A 199 8.77 9.40 3.61
N PRO A 200 9.33 8.30 4.14
CA PRO A 200 9.38 7.02 3.43
C PRO A 200 8.02 6.50 2.98
N ARG A 201 6.95 6.68 3.77
CA ARG A 201 5.59 6.23 3.42
C ARG A 201 5.00 6.94 2.20
N ALA A 202 5.56 8.07 1.75
CA ALA A 202 5.14 8.75 0.53
C ALA A 202 5.34 7.89 -0.73
N GLY A 203 6.23 6.88 -0.68
CA GLY A 203 6.34 5.88 -1.75
C GLY A 203 5.07 5.07 -1.98
N PHE A 204 4.18 4.96 -0.97
CA PHE A 204 2.84 4.37 -1.13
C PHE A 204 1.82 5.33 -1.76
N GLY A 205 2.26 6.49 -2.23
CA GLY A 205 1.40 7.55 -2.73
C GLY A 205 1.04 8.60 -1.68
N LEU A 206 0.42 9.67 -2.15
CA LEU A 206 0.03 10.87 -1.41
C LEU A 206 -1.46 11.20 -1.67
N PRO A 207 -2.13 11.88 -0.72
CA PRO A 207 -1.60 12.36 0.55
C PRO A 207 -1.38 11.23 1.58
N ILE A 208 -0.46 11.44 2.51
CA ILE A 208 -0.39 10.65 3.76
C ILE A 208 -0.97 11.49 4.89
N ILE A 209 -2.14 11.09 5.37
CA ILE A 209 -2.82 11.71 6.50
C ILE A 209 -2.59 10.87 7.75
N GLY A 210 -2.22 11.51 8.84
CA GLY A 210 -2.01 10.85 10.13
C GLY A 210 -2.43 11.70 11.31
N GLN A 211 -2.56 11.06 12.46
CA GLN A 211 -2.96 11.68 13.72
C GLN A 211 -2.07 11.19 14.85
N PHE A 212 -1.64 12.12 15.71
CA PHE A 212 -0.92 11.80 16.94
C PHE A 212 -1.89 11.55 18.10
N GLN A 213 -1.46 10.69 19.03
CA GLN A 213 -2.24 10.36 20.22
C GLN A 213 -2.02 11.44 21.29
N LYS A 214 -3.00 12.35 21.44
CA LYS A 214 -2.96 13.43 22.44
C LYS A 214 -3.40 13.03 23.84
N LYS A 215 -4.02 11.86 23.99
CA LYS A 215 -4.41 11.29 25.30
C LYS A 215 -3.47 10.17 25.70
N ALA A 216 -2.78 10.32 26.83
CA ALA A 216 -1.99 9.29 27.44
C ALA A 216 -2.85 8.06 27.80
N ARG A 217 -2.20 6.90 27.93
CA ARG A 217 -2.90 5.64 28.21
C ARG A 217 -3.49 5.57 29.62
N ASN A 218 -2.99 6.40 30.54
CA ASN A 218 -3.48 6.59 31.90
C ASN A 218 -4.50 7.74 32.03
N GLY A 219 -4.95 8.34 30.92
CA GLY A 219 -5.96 9.41 30.92
C GLY A 219 -5.41 10.83 30.93
N GLY A 220 -4.10 11.02 31.11
CA GLY A 220 -3.44 12.34 31.01
C GLY A 220 -3.37 12.89 29.58
N TRP A 221 -2.90 14.13 29.44
CA TRP A 221 -2.65 14.77 28.14
C TRP A 221 -1.18 14.63 27.73
N CYS A 222 -0.90 14.39 26.45
CA CYS A 222 0.45 14.33 25.90
C CYS A 222 0.67 15.53 24.97
N ASP A 223 1.75 16.28 25.19
CA ASP A 223 2.16 17.34 24.28
C ASP A 223 2.68 16.75 22.96
N GLU A 224 1.78 16.64 22.00
CA GLU A 224 1.99 15.99 20.70
C GLU A 224 1.46 16.90 19.57
N PRO A 225 2.01 16.80 18.35
CA PRO A 225 1.52 17.53 17.19
C PRO A 225 0.02 17.29 16.91
N ASP A 226 -0.60 18.21 16.17
CA ASP A 226 -1.90 17.98 15.55
C ASP A 226 -1.85 16.91 14.44
N SER A 227 -3.02 16.59 13.88
CA SER A 227 -3.09 15.83 12.64
C SER A 227 -2.23 16.45 11.56
N PHE A 228 -1.62 15.61 10.73
CA PHE A 228 -0.73 16.03 9.67
C PHE A 228 -1.15 15.47 8.33
N GLU A 229 -0.67 16.13 7.29
CA GLU A 229 -0.87 15.75 5.89
C GLU A 229 0.45 15.94 5.15
N LEU A 230 0.99 14.85 4.60
CA LEU A 230 2.12 14.91 3.67
C LEU A 230 1.57 15.06 2.25
N ARG A 231 2.18 15.97 1.50
CA ARG A 231 1.90 16.32 0.10
C ARG A 231 3.19 16.30 -0.69
N TRP A 232 3.12 16.65 -1.97
CA TRP A 232 4.33 16.93 -2.75
C TRP A 232 4.29 18.33 -3.33
N ARG A 233 5.46 18.91 -3.57
CA ARG A 233 5.61 20.25 -4.10
C ARG A 233 6.57 20.24 -5.29
N SER A 234 6.16 20.91 -6.35
CA SER A 234 6.97 21.16 -7.55
C SER A 234 7.13 22.67 -7.75
N GLY A 235 7.89 23.07 -8.76
CA GLY A 235 7.98 24.49 -9.17
C GLY A 235 6.61 25.12 -9.50
N GLN A 236 5.57 24.31 -9.75
CA GLN A 236 4.20 24.76 -10.01
C GLN A 236 3.31 24.86 -8.75
N GLY A 237 3.86 24.61 -7.56
CA GLY A 237 3.12 24.66 -6.29
C GLY A 237 2.95 23.31 -5.60
N GLU A 238 2.12 23.30 -4.56
CA GLU A 238 1.79 22.10 -3.79
C GLU A 238 0.65 21.29 -4.43
N HIS A 239 0.82 19.98 -4.42
CA HIS A 239 -0.08 19.00 -5.01
C HIS A 239 -0.49 17.97 -3.97
N ASP A 240 -1.78 17.64 -3.95
CA ASP A 240 -2.36 16.71 -2.98
C ASP A 240 -2.11 15.24 -3.38
N ARG A 241 -2.57 14.85 -4.58
CA ARG A 241 -2.69 13.44 -4.96
C ARG A 241 -1.49 12.94 -5.74
N LEU A 242 -0.99 11.77 -5.32
CA LEU A 242 -0.10 10.92 -6.08
C LEU A 242 -0.54 9.47 -5.85
N ALA A 243 -0.99 8.77 -6.88
CA ALA A 243 -1.57 7.44 -6.71
C ALA A 243 -0.56 6.43 -6.10
N SER A 244 -1.03 5.45 -5.33
CA SER A 244 -0.18 4.34 -4.88
C SER A 244 0.31 3.52 -6.09
N PRO A 245 1.60 3.18 -6.19
CA PRO A 245 2.08 2.25 -7.20
C PRO A 245 1.80 0.79 -6.79
N LEU A 246 1.63 0.52 -5.49
CA LEU A 246 1.31 -0.79 -4.97
C LEU A 246 -0.18 -1.11 -5.10
N ILE A 247 -0.46 -2.30 -5.63
CA ILE A 247 -1.75 -2.97 -5.66
C ILE A 247 -1.63 -4.26 -4.83
N VAL A 248 -2.49 -4.41 -3.83
CA VAL A 248 -2.65 -5.66 -3.07
C VAL A 248 -4.06 -6.21 -3.27
N LYS A 249 -4.18 -7.44 -3.79
CA LYS A 249 -5.49 -8.06 -4.08
C LYS A 249 -5.42 -9.59 -4.14
N ALA A 250 -6.58 -10.21 -4.32
CA ALA A 250 -6.68 -11.58 -4.81
C ALA A 250 -6.60 -11.56 -6.34
N LEU A 251 -5.55 -12.15 -6.91
CA LEU A 251 -5.42 -12.36 -8.36
C LEU A 251 -6.16 -13.66 -8.73
N PRO A 252 -7.18 -13.60 -9.62
CA PRO A 252 -7.93 -14.77 -10.04
C PRO A 252 -7.16 -15.59 -11.09
N LEU A 253 -7.19 -16.92 -10.96
CA LEU A 253 -6.64 -17.86 -11.94
C LEU A 253 -7.77 -18.55 -12.72
N ALA A 254 -7.44 -19.05 -13.91
CA ALA A 254 -8.40 -19.71 -14.81
C ALA A 254 -9.00 -20.99 -14.21
N ASP A 255 -8.31 -21.64 -13.26
CA ASP A 255 -8.78 -22.84 -12.55
C ASP A 255 -9.79 -22.54 -11.42
N GLY A 256 -10.13 -21.26 -11.22
CA GLY A 256 -11.06 -20.79 -10.19
C GLY A 256 -10.43 -20.59 -8.81
N THR A 257 -9.13 -20.78 -8.65
CA THR A 257 -8.37 -20.40 -7.46
C THR A 257 -7.93 -18.94 -7.50
N PHE A 258 -7.42 -18.46 -6.37
CA PHE A 258 -6.97 -17.09 -6.19
C PHE A 258 -5.62 -17.08 -5.48
N VAL A 259 -4.69 -16.25 -5.94
CA VAL A 259 -3.43 -16.02 -5.22
C VAL A 259 -3.45 -14.64 -4.57
N PRO A 260 -3.01 -14.49 -3.31
CA PRO A 260 -2.71 -13.18 -2.76
C PRO A 260 -1.56 -12.58 -3.58
N CYS A 261 -1.71 -11.35 -4.06
CA CYS A 261 -0.66 -10.69 -4.84
C CYS A 261 -0.33 -9.29 -4.31
N ALA A 262 0.95 -8.94 -4.46
CA ALA A 262 1.47 -7.59 -4.36
C ALA A 262 2.12 -7.23 -5.70
N LEU A 263 1.44 -6.35 -6.46
CA LEU A 263 1.95 -5.79 -7.70
C LEU A 263 2.42 -4.36 -7.43
N TRP A 264 3.71 -4.11 -7.61
CA TRP A 264 4.28 -2.77 -7.55
C TRP A 264 4.49 -2.24 -8.97
N LEU A 265 3.58 -1.35 -9.41
CA LEU A 265 3.66 -0.72 -10.72
C LEU A 265 4.91 0.16 -10.84
N ALA A 266 5.56 0.10 -11.99
CA ALA A 266 6.74 0.92 -12.28
C ALA A 266 6.33 2.36 -12.57
N ARG A 267 7.05 3.31 -11.98
CA ARG A 267 6.94 4.75 -12.27
C ARG A 267 8.20 5.47 -11.83
N ALA A 268 8.43 6.64 -12.41
CA ALA A 268 9.28 7.66 -11.82
C ALA A 268 8.51 8.46 -10.77
N HIS A 269 9.23 9.17 -9.91
CA HIS A 269 8.64 10.21 -9.08
C HIS A 269 8.44 11.50 -9.90
N PRO A 270 7.36 12.27 -9.65
CA PRO A 270 7.21 13.57 -10.27
C PRO A 270 8.35 14.51 -9.80
N PRO A 271 8.73 15.51 -10.61
CA PRO A 271 9.76 16.46 -10.21
C PRO A 271 9.33 17.24 -8.97
N GLY A 272 10.16 17.22 -7.93
CA GLY A 272 9.91 17.94 -6.68
C GLY A 272 10.15 17.09 -5.44
N ASP A 273 9.62 17.57 -4.31
CA ASP A 273 9.85 17.00 -2.99
C ASP A 273 8.54 16.68 -2.27
N VAL A 274 8.61 15.72 -1.36
CA VAL A 274 7.55 15.49 -0.37
C VAL A 274 7.66 16.53 0.72
N VAL A 275 6.54 17.14 1.10
CA VAL A 275 6.45 18.22 2.09
C VAL A 275 5.38 17.94 3.12
N LEU A 276 5.58 18.46 4.33
CA LEU A 276 4.57 18.52 5.36
C LEU A 276 3.73 19.78 5.17
N ARG A 277 2.42 19.63 5.00
CA ARG A 277 1.51 20.73 4.69
C ARG A 277 1.61 21.86 5.73
N GLY A 278 1.83 23.07 5.25
CA GLY A 278 1.92 24.27 6.10
C GLY A 278 3.14 24.29 7.02
N VAL A 279 4.24 23.64 6.62
CA VAL A 279 5.50 23.60 7.39
C VAL A 279 6.69 23.89 6.48
N ASN A 280 7.39 24.97 6.81
CA ASN A 280 8.64 25.33 6.17
C ASN A 280 9.75 24.32 6.54
N SER A 281 10.77 24.21 5.69
CA SER A 281 11.93 23.33 5.92
C SER A 281 11.57 21.84 6.10
N SER A 282 10.45 21.40 5.54
CA SER A 282 9.97 20.02 5.60
C SER A 282 10.25 19.20 4.33
N ALA A 283 10.83 19.82 3.30
CA ALA A 283 11.03 19.19 1.99
C ALA A 283 12.04 18.02 2.07
N ALA A 284 11.69 16.90 1.45
CA ALA A 284 12.60 15.77 1.26
C ALA A 284 12.34 15.03 -0.05
N PRO A 285 13.38 14.44 -0.67
CA PRO A 285 13.22 13.60 -1.85
C PRO A 285 12.31 12.39 -1.58
N PHE A 286 11.54 11.98 -2.60
CA PHE A 286 10.62 10.83 -2.50
C PHE A 286 11.30 9.53 -2.09
N ASP A 287 12.50 9.26 -2.60
CA ASP A 287 13.20 7.99 -2.41
C ASP A 287 14.11 7.97 -1.18
N ARG A 288 14.19 9.07 -0.42
CA ARG A 288 15.01 9.11 0.79
C ARG A 288 14.28 8.42 1.95
N LEU A 289 14.67 7.17 2.24
CA LEU A 289 14.05 6.37 3.29
C LEU A 289 14.61 6.64 4.71
N VAL A 290 15.89 7.00 4.79
CA VAL A 290 16.61 7.22 6.05
C VAL A 290 17.38 8.54 5.94
N ALA A 291 17.32 9.37 6.97
CA ALA A 291 18.05 10.62 6.99
C ALA A 291 19.54 10.39 7.29
N ALA A 292 20.42 11.27 6.80
CA ALA A 292 21.82 11.24 7.19
C ALA A 292 21.96 11.38 8.73
N GLY A 293 22.78 10.53 9.34
CA GLY A 293 22.99 10.50 10.79
C GLY A 293 21.86 9.88 11.63
N ASP A 294 20.80 9.34 11.00
CA ASP A 294 19.79 8.56 11.72
C ASP A 294 20.23 7.10 11.92
N THR A 295 19.81 6.51 13.05
CA THR A 295 19.77 5.05 13.21
C THR A 295 18.36 4.55 12.88
N PRO A 296 18.15 3.78 11.80
CA PRO A 296 16.84 3.25 11.45
C PRO A 296 16.28 2.35 12.56
N ARG A 297 15.00 2.57 12.91
CA ARG A 297 14.27 1.72 13.88
C ARG A 297 13.42 0.65 13.21
N PHE A 298 13.33 0.69 11.88
CA PHE A 298 12.63 -0.30 11.06
C PHE A 298 13.60 -0.86 10.03
N THR A 299 14.07 -2.09 10.24
CA THR A 299 15.13 -2.75 9.47
C THR A 299 14.79 -2.88 7.99
N ALA A 300 13.50 -2.97 7.66
CA ALA A 300 13.03 -3.02 6.29
C ALA A 300 13.44 -1.79 5.45
N LEU A 301 13.78 -0.65 6.07
CA LEU A 301 14.23 0.56 5.37
C LEU A 301 15.76 0.63 5.20
N VAL A 302 16.51 -0.23 5.88
CA VAL A 302 17.98 -0.17 5.93
C VAL A 302 18.57 -0.63 4.59
N ASN A 303 19.51 0.14 4.05
CA ASN A 303 20.22 -0.16 2.79
C ASN A 303 19.28 -0.39 1.60
N LYS A 304 18.13 0.29 1.57
CA LYS A 304 17.18 0.26 0.45
C LYS A 304 17.18 1.57 -0.29
N SER A 305 17.25 1.49 -1.61
CA SER A 305 17.20 2.62 -2.54
C SER A 305 15.80 3.22 -2.69
N SER A 306 14.76 2.41 -2.48
CA SER A 306 13.37 2.83 -2.68
C SER A 306 12.42 2.08 -1.75
N LEU A 307 11.21 2.64 -1.58
CA LEU A 307 10.16 1.96 -0.82
C LEU A 307 9.69 0.67 -1.51
N ARG A 308 9.83 0.57 -2.84
CA ARG A 308 9.56 -0.65 -3.60
C ARG A 308 10.44 -1.78 -3.09
N ASP A 309 11.75 -1.55 -3.07
CA ASP A 309 12.74 -2.56 -2.65
C ASP A 309 12.53 -2.91 -1.17
N ALA A 310 12.34 -1.90 -0.32
CA ALA A 310 12.04 -2.10 1.10
C ALA A 310 10.83 -2.99 1.35
N PHE A 311 9.73 -2.77 0.63
CA PHE A 311 8.50 -3.55 0.79
C PHE A 311 8.63 -4.95 0.22
N LEU A 312 9.16 -5.10 -1.00
CA LEU A 312 9.23 -6.39 -1.70
C LEU A 312 10.26 -7.34 -1.07
N ASP A 313 11.39 -6.81 -0.60
CA ASP A 313 12.38 -7.62 0.11
C ASP A 313 11.85 -8.06 1.46
N TRP A 314 11.21 -7.15 2.21
CA TRP A 314 10.54 -7.51 3.46
C TRP A 314 9.45 -8.56 3.25
N LEU A 315 8.64 -8.42 2.20
CA LEU A 315 7.56 -9.33 1.87
C LEU A 315 8.10 -10.73 1.58
N HIS A 316 9.14 -10.82 0.76
CA HIS A 316 9.77 -12.08 0.42
C HIS A 316 10.44 -12.74 1.63
N VAL A 317 11.27 -12.01 2.39
CA VAL A 317 11.95 -12.54 3.57
C VAL A 317 10.95 -13.04 4.61
N ARG A 318 9.87 -12.28 4.85
CA ARG A 318 8.91 -12.57 5.92
C ARG A 318 7.93 -13.68 5.58
N TYR A 319 7.45 -13.75 4.33
CA TYR A 319 6.37 -14.67 3.94
C TYR A 319 6.77 -15.69 2.88
N GLN A 320 8.02 -15.67 2.41
CA GLN A 320 8.54 -16.59 1.41
C GLN A 320 7.66 -16.59 0.14
N THR A 321 7.27 -15.39 -0.30
CA THR A 321 6.45 -15.20 -1.51
C THR A 321 7.20 -15.67 -2.75
N THR A 322 6.46 -16.14 -3.75
CA THR A 322 7.00 -16.43 -5.08
C THR A 322 7.18 -15.12 -5.85
N VAL A 323 8.39 -14.87 -6.33
CA VAL A 323 8.70 -13.74 -7.22
C VAL A 323 8.29 -14.11 -8.65
N VAL A 324 7.25 -13.46 -9.15
CA VAL A 324 6.75 -13.64 -10.53
C VAL A 324 7.45 -12.66 -11.46
N ALA A 325 7.64 -11.41 -11.01
CA ALA A 325 8.48 -10.42 -11.66
C ALA A 325 9.26 -9.65 -10.58
N PRO A 326 10.58 -9.44 -10.75
CA PRO A 326 11.42 -8.82 -9.73
C PRO A 326 11.16 -7.32 -9.53
#